data_AF-A0A6N2D3G8-F1
#
_entry.id   AF-A0A6N2D3G8-F1
#
_cell.length_a   1.000
_cell.length_b   1.000
_cell.length_c   1.000
_cell.angle_alpha   90.00
_cell.angle_beta   90.00
_cell.angle_gamma   90.00
#
_symmetry.space_group_name_H-M   'P 1'
#
loop_
_entity.id
_entity.type
_entity.pdbx_description
1 polymer ?
#
loop_
_entity_poly.entity_id
_entity_poly.type
_entity_poly.pdbx_seq_one_letter_code
_entity_poly.pdbx_strand_id
1 'polypeptide(L)' 'MKVIVEIPDNEATFGMKVLKSLTFIKKAKPMSDSAAKLWDELKEAAEQVRLHKQGKIKLKTAQDLLDEL' A
#
# COMPACT_ATOMS: atom_id res chain seq x y z
N MET A 1 -0.21 -7.05 13.45
CA MET A 1 0.35 -6.10 12.47
C MET A 1 0.44 -6.80 11.11
N LYS A 2 0.29 -6.06 10.01
CA LYS A 2 0.48 -6.58 8.64
C LYS A 2 1.69 -5.88 8.05
N VAL A 3 2.60 -6.64 7.45
CA VAL A 3 3.84 -6.13 6.85
C VAL A 3 3.84 -6.57 5.39
N ILE A 4 4.14 -5.64 4.49
CA ILE A 4 4.37 -5.89 3.07
C ILE A 4 5.88 -5.96 2.88
N VAL A 5 6.35 -6.96 2.15
CA VAL A 5 7.77 -7.18 1.89
C VAL A 5 7.95 -7.26 0.39
N GLU A 6 8.75 -6.36 -0.15
CA GLU A 6 9.14 -6.37 -1.56
C GLU A 6 10.39 -7.24 -1.71
N ILE A 7 10.32 -8.24 -2.58
CA ILE A 7 11.38 -9.23 -2.81
C ILE A 7 11.46 -9.41 -4.32
N PRO A 8 12.66 -9.41 -4.92
CA PRO A 8 12.79 -9.68 -6.35
C PRO A 8 12.32 -11.10 -6.69
N ASP A 9 11.73 -11.28 -7.87
CA ASP A 9 11.03 -12.51 -8.28
C ASP A 9 11.90 -13.77 -8.18
N ASN A 10 13.20 -13.64 -8.45
CA ASN A 10 14.17 -14.74 -8.35
C ASN A 10 14.32 -15.27 -6.91
N GLU A 11 14.12 -14.41 -5.90
CA GLU A 11 14.23 -14.74 -4.49
C GLU A 11 12.87 -14.98 -3.80
N ALA A 12 11.76 -14.64 -4.46
CA ALA A 12 10.42 -14.75 -3.90
C ALA A 12 10.08 -16.18 -3.42
N THR A 13 10.54 -17.19 -4.18
CA THR A 13 10.35 -18.60 -3.81
C THR A 13 11.12 -18.97 -2.53
N PHE A 14 12.35 -18.48 -2.38
CA PHE A 14 13.16 -18.70 -1.19
C PHE A 14 12.58 -17.93 0.01
N GLY A 15 12.28 -16.65 -0.16
CA GLY A 15 11.63 -15.82 0.85
C GLY A 15 10.34 -16.43 1.38
N MET A 16 9.49 -16.98 0.51
CA MET A 16 8.25 -17.66 0.92
C MET A 16 8.51 -18.92 1.76
N LYS A 17 9.57 -19.69 1.45
CA LYS A 17 9.97 -20.85 2.27
C LYS A 17 10.42 -20.42 3.66
N VAL A 18 11.23 -19.37 3.75
CA VAL A 18 11.68 -18.80 5.03
C VAL A 18 10.46 -18.31 5.83
N LEU A 19 9.58 -17.51 5.23
CA LEU A 19 8.37 -17.00 5.89
C LEU A 19 7.46 -18.12 6.41
N LYS A 20 7.36 -19.24 5.69
CA LYS A 20 6.57 -20.42 6.12
C LYS A 20 7.27 -21.22 7.23
N SER A 21 8.59 -21.19 7.31
CA SER A 21 9.36 -21.86 8.38
C SER A 21 9.23 -21.16 9.73
N LEU A 22 8.86 -19.87 9.73
CA LEU A 22 8.69 -19.07 10.94
C LEU A 22 7.32 -19.35 11.58
N THR A 23 7.31 -20.00 12.74
CA THR A 23 6.10 -20.41 13.47
C THR A 23 5.20 -19.26 13.92
N PHE A 24 5.72 -18.05 14.00
CA PHE A 24 4.95 -16.84 14.35
C PHE A 24 4.24 -16.19 13.16
N ILE A 25 4.55 -16.58 11.92
CA ILE A 25 3.87 -16.06 10.73
C ILE A 25 2.60 -16.87 10.50
N LYS A 26 1.48 -16.29 10.93
CA LYS A 26 0.16 -16.94 10.81
C LYS A 26 -0.28 -17.14 9.37
N LYS A 27 0.01 -16.18 8.48
CA LYS A 27 -0.40 -16.18 7.07
C LYS A 27 0.61 -15.39 6.22
N ALA A 28 1.34 -16.10 5.36
CA ALA A 28 2.10 -15.50 4.26
C ALA A 28 1.35 -15.82 2.95
N LYS A 29 1.01 -14.78 2.17
CA LYS A 29 0.36 -14.93 0.87
C LYS A 29 1.13 -14.11 -0.16
N PRO A 30 1.47 -14.67 -1.33
CA PRO A 30 1.97 -13.88 -2.43
C PRO A 30 0.87 -12.93 -2.91
N MET A 31 1.29 -11.73 -3.29
CA MET A 31 0.45 -10.70 -3.89
C MET A 31 1.08 -10.35 -5.23
N SER A 32 0.28 -10.11 -6.27
CA SER A 32 0.82 -9.61 -7.54
C SER A 32 1.29 -8.16 -7.37
N ASP A 33 2.27 -7.76 -8.17
CA ASP A 33 2.78 -6.38 -8.19
C ASP A 33 1.65 -5.35 -8.35
N SER A 34 0.70 -5.62 -9.25
CA SER A 34 -0.47 -4.78 -9.48
C SER A 34 -1.37 -4.65 -8.24
N ALA A 35 -1.55 -5.74 -7.48
CA ALA A 35 -2.35 -5.71 -6.26
C ALA A 35 -1.61 -5.02 -5.10
N ALA A 36 -0.28 -5.10 -5.05
CA ALA A 36 0.54 -4.40 -4.09
C ALA A 36 0.49 -2.88 -4.33
N LYS A 37 0.69 -2.45 -5.58
CA LYS A 37 0.58 -1.05 -5.99
C LYS A 37 -0.79 -0.46 -5.67
N LEU A 38 -1.86 -1.15 -6.06
CA LEU A 38 -3.23 -0.70 -5.76
C LEU A 38 -3.46 -0.57 -4.25
N TRP A 39 -2.90 -1.47 -3.44
CA TRP A 39 -3.05 -1.40 -1.99
C TRP A 39 -2.37 -0.17 -1.40
N ASP A 40 -1.17 0.17 -1.87
CA ASP A 40 -0.44 1.36 -1.43
C ASP A 40 -1.14 2.64 -1.90
N GLU A 41 -1.60 2.70 -3.15
CA GLU A 41 -2.38 3.84 -3.68
C GLU A 41 -3.66 4.08 -2.87
N LEU A 42 -4.42 3.01 -2.58
CA LEU A 42 -5.64 3.11 -1.77
C LEU A 42 -5.35 3.57 -0.34
N LYS A 43 -4.27 3.07 0.25
CA LYS A 43 -3.85 3.46 1.60
C LYS A 43 -3.43 4.92 1.64
N GLU A 44 -2.68 5.39 0.64
CA GLU A 44 -2.29 6.78 0.49
C GLU A 44 -3.52 7.69 0.30
N ALA A 45 -4.43 7.32 -0.60
CA ALA A 45 -5.67 8.07 -0.82
C ALA A 45 -6.52 8.14 0.46
N ALA A 46 -6.68 7.04 1.19
CA ALA A 46 -7.39 7.01 2.46
C ALA A 46 -6.72 7.92 3.51
N GLU A 47 -5.39 7.94 3.54
CA GLU A 47 -4.62 8.79 4.44
C GLU A 47 -4.77 10.29 4.09
N GLN A 48 -4.76 10.65 2.80
CA GLN A 48 -5.04 11.99 2.31
C GLN A 48 -6.45 12.45 2.73
N VAL A 49 -7.47 11.61 2.54
CA VAL A 49 -8.83 11.93 3.00
C VAL A 49 -8.90 12.11 4.52
N ARG A 50 -8.20 11.25 5.27
CA ARG A 50 -8.14 11.36 6.74
C ARG A 50 -7.48 12.65 7.20
N LEU A 51 -6.36 13.03 6.59
CA LEU A 51 -5.63 14.26 6.89
C LEU A 51 -6.42 15.51 6.47
N HIS A 52 -7.19 15.44 5.39
CA HIS A 52 -8.12 16.49 4.99
C HIS A 52 -9.25 16.68 6.01
N LYS A 53 -9.88 15.57 6.45
CA LYS A 53 -10.89 15.60 7.52
C LYS A 53 -10.35 16.14 8.85
N GLN A 54 -9.05 15.98 9.11
CA GLN A 54 -8.38 16.56 10.29
C GLN A 54 -8.00 18.04 10.12
N GLY A 55 -8.29 18.66 8.98
CA GLY A 55 -7.95 20.06 8.69
C GLY A 55 -6.47 20.31 8.44
N LYS A 56 -5.64 19.26 8.29
CA LYS A 56 -4.18 19.38 8.10
C LYS A 56 -3.78 19.66 6.66
N ILE A 57 -4.64 19.36 5.70
CA ILE A 57 -4.44 19.61 4.27
C ILE A 57 -5.73 20.12 3.65
N LYS A 58 -5.61 21.18 2.84
CA LYS A 58 -6.68 21.67 1.98
C LYS A 58 -6.64 20.87 0.69
N LEU A 59 -7.67 20.08 0.43
CA LEU A 59 -7.85 19.51 -0.91
C LEU A 59 -8.24 20.65 -1.85
N LYS A 60 -7.65 20.70 -3.04
CA LYS A 60 -8.11 21.59 -4.12
C LYS A 60 -9.55 21.23 -4.45
N THR A 61 -10.38 22.25 -4.58
CA THR A 61 -11.76 22.05 -5.03
C THR A 61 -11.76 21.69 -6.51
N ALA A 62 -12.85 21.07 -6.98
CA ALA A 62 -13.00 20.79 -8.41
C ALA A 62 -12.98 22.07 -9.27
N GLN A 63 -13.33 23.23 -8.69
CA GLN A 63 -13.20 24.53 -9.33
C GLN A 63 -11.73 24.96 -9.44
N ASP A 64 -10.93 24.83 -8.37
CA ASP A 64 -9.50 25.17 -8.41
C ASP A 64 -8.71 24.32 -9.43
N LEU A 65 -9.15 23.07 -9.68
CA LEU A 65 -8.55 22.22 -10.71
C LEU A 65 -8.91 22.65 -12.14
N LEU A 66 -10.09 23.25 -12.33
CA LEU A 66 -10.53 23.74 -13.63
C LEU A 66 -9.86 25.07 -14.00
N ASP A 67 -9.53 25.90 -13.02
CA ASP A 67 -8.89 27.20 -13.24
C ASP A 67 -7.36 27.09 -13.53
N GLU A 68 -6.74 25.92 -13.35
CA GLU A 68 -5.30 25.68 -13.62
C GLU A 68 -5.02 25.09 -15.01
N LEU A 69 -6.04 24.83 -15.84
CA LEU A 69 -5.93 24.32 -17.22
C LEU A 69 -6.15 25.43 -18.25
#